data_AF-A0A328BUM0-F1
#
_entry.id   AF-A0A328BUM0-F1
#
_cell.length_a   1.000
_cell.length_b   1.000
_cell.length_c   1.000
_cell.angle_alpha   90.00
_cell.angle_beta   90.00
_cell.angle_gamma   90.00
#
_symmetry.space_group_name_H-M   'P 1'
#
loop_
_entity.id
_entity.type
_entity.pdbx_description
1 polymer ?
#
loop_
_entity_poly.entity_id
_entity_poly.type
_entity_poly.pdbx_seq_one_letter_code
_entity_poly.pdbx_strand_id
1 'polypeptide(L)'
;MRLATPPLVSTLLLTGALAACFQRSADEARQAPTAAPGAEAVVLQAGKTVTEDFETGSKGSYAAAEETLPSGRWLLDDALIGSSEQDHRRGQKALRLRGKGRAQMRFDLPAGAGRVRVFHASYGKDGAVRWQLWGSADRGRSWQPVGSEIKVEGAGLPATIVVNRPGPLRLEIRKLDGGDDRLNLDDFSVEPYQGGTPPAVAGNGAKTPTAAAPKSSGAPSPPDRGLGGETRPQGPAGQDDPLGLGNPSGATGRPDKSPNNYLMVKPQYTLSYSRDRGTPNWVAWHLSRAWLGSAPRQDDFRPDPALPRGWYQVTPRSYSGSGFDRGHNCPSADRSLTLDDNSATFLMTNMIPQAPMNNQRTWNHLEDYSRDLVQAGHEVYVLMGSYGRGGTGSSGLVQTLDNGHVTVPKRVWKVLVVLPNGAGDLQRIAGGQARLIAIDTPNDNSVDPDWAKYRTSVDAIEAATGLDLLSLLPVETQAQLEARVDAGPTR
;
A
#
# COMPACT_ATOMS: atom_id res chain seq x y z
N MET A 1 -100.87 -10.84 3.18
CA MET A 1 -100.24 -9.93 4.16
C MET A 1 -99.15 -9.17 3.39
N ARG A 2 -99.11 -7.82 3.28
CA ARG A 2 -99.33 -6.71 4.24
C ARG A 2 -98.43 -6.81 5.49
N LEU A 3 -97.69 -5.80 5.94
CA LEU A 3 -97.28 -4.49 5.38
C LEU A 3 -96.25 -3.84 6.35
N ALA A 4 -95.65 -2.70 5.97
CA ALA A 4 -95.16 -1.61 6.84
C ALA A 4 -93.96 -1.80 7.82
N THR A 5 -92.89 -1.03 7.54
CA THR A 5 -92.12 -0.04 8.37
C THR A 5 -92.10 -0.03 9.94
N PRO A 6 -90.98 0.40 10.58
CA PRO A 6 -90.76 0.52 12.05
C PRO A 6 -91.07 1.91 12.64
N PRO A 7 -90.98 2.14 13.99
CA PRO A 7 -89.81 2.87 14.58
C PRO A 7 -89.47 2.52 16.07
N LEU A 8 -88.67 3.38 16.74
CA LEU A 8 -88.31 3.49 18.19
C LEU A 8 -87.11 2.62 18.70
N VAL A 9 -86.01 3.08 19.32
CA VAL A 9 -85.56 4.27 20.11
C VAL A 9 -85.51 4.07 21.64
N SER A 10 -84.31 3.96 22.23
CA SER A 10 -83.79 4.93 23.24
C SER A 10 -82.32 4.70 23.66
N THR A 11 -81.47 5.68 23.34
CA THR A 11 -80.40 6.33 24.15
C THR A 11 -79.62 5.57 25.25
N LEU A 12 -78.28 5.50 25.12
CA LEU A 12 -77.36 6.27 26.01
C LEU A 12 -75.94 6.51 25.41
N LEU A 13 -75.33 7.59 25.91
CA LEU A 13 -73.99 8.20 25.75
C LEU A 13 -72.80 7.19 25.72
N LEU A 14 -71.59 7.48 25.21
CA LEU A 14 -70.83 8.70 24.83
C LEU A 14 -69.79 8.27 23.72
N THR A 15 -68.87 9.00 23.05
CA THR A 15 -68.22 10.33 23.23
C THR A 15 -67.78 10.93 21.85
N GLY A 16 -66.70 11.74 21.80
CA GLY A 16 -66.19 12.46 20.61
C GLY A 16 -65.56 11.60 19.50
N ALA A 17 -65.59 11.98 18.21
CA ALA A 17 -65.30 13.27 17.55
C ALA A 17 -63.79 13.48 17.28
N LEU A 18 -63.35 13.92 16.10
CA LEU A 18 -63.99 14.03 14.76
C LEU A 18 -62.89 14.15 13.69
N ALA A 19 -63.08 13.58 12.49
CA ALA A 19 -62.15 13.75 11.38
C ALA A 19 -62.54 14.94 10.49
N ALA A 20 -61.55 15.72 10.04
CA ALA A 20 -61.72 16.75 9.03
C ALA A 20 -60.51 16.80 8.09
N CYS A 21 -60.74 16.63 6.79
CA CYS A 21 -59.75 16.94 5.75
C CYS A 21 -59.91 18.41 5.36
N PHE A 22 -58.82 19.14 5.14
CA PHE A 22 -58.82 20.31 4.24
C PHE A 22 -57.45 20.53 3.58
N GLN A 23 -57.40 21.52 2.69
CA GLN A 23 -56.41 21.64 1.61
C GLN A 23 -55.04 22.17 2.06
N ARG A 24 -54.03 21.89 1.23
CA ARG A 24 -52.64 22.35 1.42
C ARG A 24 -52.42 23.70 0.72
N SER A 25 -52.50 24.79 1.48
CA SER A 25 -52.07 26.11 1.03
C SER A 25 -50.54 26.23 0.98
N ALA A 26 -50.04 27.18 0.19
CA ALA A 26 -48.63 27.54 0.09
C ALA A 26 -48.27 28.73 1.01
N ASP A 27 -46.97 29.04 1.05
CA ASP A 27 -46.33 30.19 1.72
C ASP A 27 -46.58 30.38 3.23
N GLU A 28 -45.62 29.88 4.00
CA GLU A 28 -45.01 30.70 5.05
C GLU A 28 -43.49 30.45 5.08
N ALA A 29 -42.70 31.50 4.86
CA ALA A 29 -41.28 31.38 4.58
C ALA A 29 -40.46 31.20 5.86
N ARG A 30 -40.05 29.97 6.18
CA ARG A 30 -39.01 29.71 7.19
C ARG A 30 -37.66 30.24 6.70
N GLN A 31 -37.24 31.38 7.25
CA GLN A 31 -35.87 31.87 7.13
C GLN A 31 -34.90 30.77 7.60
N ALA A 32 -33.91 30.45 6.77
CA ALA A 32 -32.80 29.59 7.17
C ALA A 32 -31.99 30.31 8.27
N PRO A 33 -31.44 29.59 9.26
CA PRO A 33 -30.56 30.20 10.24
C PRO A 33 -29.34 30.80 9.53
N THR A 34 -29.16 32.11 9.67
CA THR A 34 -28.00 32.83 9.13
C THR A 34 -26.73 32.22 9.71
N ALA A 35 -25.86 31.70 8.85
CA ALA A 35 -24.57 31.18 9.27
C ALA A 35 -23.77 32.31 9.94
N ALA A 36 -23.28 32.06 11.16
CA ALA A 36 -22.18 32.84 11.70
C ALA A 36 -20.96 32.76 10.75
N PRO A 37 -20.07 33.77 10.72
CA PRO A 37 -18.90 33.77 9.84
C PRO A 37 -17.89 32.71 10.26
N GLY A 38 -18.16 31.46 9.89
CA GLY A 38 -17.33 30.29 10.18
C GLY A 38 -16.05 30.34 9.35
N ALA A 39 -14.91 30.30 10.05
CA ALA A 39 -13.54 30.40 9.55
C ALA A 39 -13.35 29.94 8.10
N GLU A 40 -12.73 30.81 7.29
CA GLU A 40 -12.31 30.49 5.92
C GLU A 40 -11.52 29.17 5.91
N ALA A 41 -11.86 28.28 4.98
CA ALA A 41 -11.13 27.03 4.85
C ALA A 41 -9.69 27.34 4.41
N VAL A 42 -8.70 27.04 5.27
CA VAL A 42 -7.27 27.26 5.00
C VAL A 42 -6.89 26.60 3.66
N VAL A 43 -6.76 27.42 2.61
CA VAL A 43 -6.41 26.94 1.26
C VAL A 43 -4.92 26.68 1.22
N LEU A 44 -4.52 25.47 1.61
CA LEU A 44 -3.14 25.02 1.48
C LEU A 44 -2.70 25.10 0.03
N GLN A 45 -1.64 25.88 -0.23
CA GLN A 45 -1.05 26.00 -1.55
C GLN A 45 -0.16 24.78 -1.82
N ALA A 46 -0.35 24.13 -2.96
CA ALA A 46 0.50 23.03 -3.40
C ALA A 46 1.97 23.48 -3.47
N GLY A 47 2.90 22.63 -3.00
CA GLY A 47 4.33 22.93 -3.00
C GLY A 47 4.82 23.82 -1.84
N LYS A 48 3.98 24.20 -0.87
CA LYS A 48 4.43 24.83 0.39
C LYS A 48 4.56 23.86 1.55
N THR A 49 5.53 24.14 2.43
CA THR A 49 5.66 23.49 3.74
C THR A 49 4.50 23.89 4.64
N VAL A 50 3.92 22.91 5.34
CA VAL A 50 2.90 23.12 6.37
C VAL A 50 3.58 23.02 7.73
N THR A 51 3.22 23.89 8.68
CA THR A 51 3.78 23.93 10.04
C THR A 51 2.68 24.07 11.08
N GLU A 52 2.86 23.45 12.23
CA GLU A 52 1.95 23.46 13.38
C GLU A 52 2.77 23.42 14.67
N ASP A 53 2.67 24.49 15.47
CA ASP A 53 3.31 24.65 16.78
C ASP A 53 2.34 24.39 17.95
N PHE A 54 1.05 24.18 17.66
CA PHE A 54 -0.02 24.01 18.64
C PHE A 54 -0.21 25.21 19.61
N GLU A 55 0.48 26.34 19.42
CA GLU A 55 0.49 27.47 20.36
C GLU A 55 -0.84 28.22 20.40
N THR A 56 -1.61 28.23 19.31
CA THR A 56 -2.97 28.77 19.32
C THR A 56 -4.00 27.78 19.91
N GLY A 57 -3.62 26.52 20.14
CA GLY A 57 -4.52 25.46 20.59
C GLY A 57 -5.08 25.67 22.00
N SER A 58 -6.31 25.21 22.21
CA SER A 58 -7.16 25.50 23.37
C SER A 58 -7.76 24.25 24.03
N LYS A 59 -7.79 23.11 23.32
CA LYS A 59 -8.36 21.83 23.78
C LYS A 59 -7.63 21.23 24.99
N GLY A 60 -8.00 21.67 26.19
CA GLY A 60 -7.41 21.22 27.46
C GLY A 60 -7.93 19.89 28.03
N SER A 61 -8.67 19.07 27.26
CA SER A 61 -9.22 17.78 27.72
C SER A 61 -8.93 16.64 26.74
N TYR A 62 -8.79 15.42 27.25
CA TYR A 62 -8.44 14.23 26.45
C TYR A 62 -9.60 13.69 25.59
N ALA A 63 -10.85 14.01 25.89
CA ALA A 63 -12.02 13.50 25.16
C ALA A 63 -11.99 13.90 23.67
N ALA A 64 -12.46 13.03 22.78
CA ALA A 64 -12.40 13.25 21.33
C ALA A 64 -13.14 14.54 20.90
N ALA A 65 -12.40 15.50 20.32
CA ALA A 65 -12.98 16.68 19.69
C ALA A 65 -12.07 17.23 18.57
N GLU A 66 -12.64 18.00 17.65
CA GLU A 66 -11.88 18.66 16.58
C GLU A 66 -11.43 20.06 17.00
N GLU A 67 -10.13 20.32 16.86
CA GLU A 67 -9.50 21.62 17.08
C GLU A 67 -9.20 22.28 15.73
N THR A 68 -9.32 23.61 15.64
CA THR A 68 -8.90 24.38 14.46
C THR A 68 -7.61 25.12 14.80
N LEU A 69 -6.54 24.79 14.09
CA LEU A 69 -5.18 25.29 14.29
C LEU A 69 -4.67 25.96 12.99
N PRO A 70 -3.52 26.67 12.99
CA PRO A 70 -3.03 27.41 11.82
C PRO A 70 -2.72 26.52 10.60
N SER A 71 -2.32 25.25 10.81
CA SER A 71 -2.18 24.28 9.72
C SER A 71 -3.52 23.82 9.13
N GLY A 72 -4.59 23.86 9.92
CA GLY A 72 -5.93 23.39 9.57
C GLY A 72 -6.65 22.70 10.74
N ARG A 73 -7.68 21.91 10.44
CA ARG A 73 -8.49 21.17 11.45
C ARG A 73 -7.92 19.79 11.80
N TRP A 74 -7.90 19.45 13.07
CA TRP A 74 -7.40 18.18 13.60
C TRP A 74 -8.41 17.54 14.55
N LEU A 75 -8.74 16.25 14.39
CA LEU A 75 -9.35 15.48 15.48
C LEU A 75 -8.26 15.10 16.48
N LEU A 76 -8.45 15.46 17.74
CA LEU A 76 -7.58 15.10 18.86
C LEU A 76 -8.36 14.18 19.81
N ASP A 77 -7.90 12.93 19.94
CA ASP A 77 -8.62 11.81 20.56
C ASP A 77 -7.68 11.05 21.50
N ASP A 78 -8.07 10.92 22.78
CA ASP A 78 -7.16 10.70 23.92
C ASP A 78 -5.90 11.59 23.90
N ALA A 79 -6.10 12.84 23.43
CA ALA A 79 -5.09 13.86 23.21
C ALA A 79 -5.59 15.26 23.61
N LEU A 80 -4.71 16.11 24.15
CA LEU A 80 -4.99 17.50 24.52
C LEU A 80 -3.85 18.44 24.08
N ILE A 81 -4.09 19.75 24.11
CA ILE A 81 -3.02 20.76 24.02
C ILE A 81 -2.70 21.23 25.45
N GLY A 82 -1.45 21.03 25.90
CA GLY A 82 -1.02 21.20 27.28
C GLY A 82 0.07 22.25 27.46
N SER A 83 0.01 22.99 28.57
CA SER A 83 0.96 24.06 28.95
C SER A 83 1.64 23.83 30.31
N SER A 84 1.56 22.62 30.87
CA SER A 84 2.14 22.28 32.17
C SER A 84 3.67 22.35 32.13
N GLU A 85 4.33 22.72 33.23
CA GLU A 85 5.80 22.73 33.32
C GLU A 85 6.47 21.36 33.08
N GLN A 86 5.67 20.29 33.12
CA GLN A 86 6.08 18.91 32.81
C GLN A 86 5.94 18.55 31.32
N ASP A 87 5.26 19.36 30.50
CA ASP A 87 5.26 19.16 29.05
C ASP A 87 6.64 19.52 28.49
N HIS A 88 7.31 18.57 27.84
CA HIS A 88 8.47 18.90 27.02
C HIS A 88 7.96 19.57 25.73
N ARG A 89 8.29 20.85 25.57
CA ARG A 89 7.78 21.74 24.52
C ARG A 89 8.80 22.80 24.08
N ARG A 90 8.45 23.59 23.06
CA ARG A 90 9.27 24.65 22.44
C ARG A 90 8.55 26.00 22.37
N GLY A 91 7.63 26.23 23.30
CA GLY A 91 6.99 27.52 23.53
C GLY A 91 6.23 27.54 24.86
N GLN A 92 4.94 27.87 24.82
CA GLN A 92 4.01 27.82 25.95
C GLN A 92 3.14 26.55 25.95
N LYS A 93 3.00 25.85 24.81
CA LYS A 93 2.15 24.66 24.67
C LYS A 93 2.85 23.52 23.93
N ALA A 94 2.27 22.33 24.00
CA ALA A 94 2.55 21.20 23.10
C ALA A 94 1.30 20.31 23.01
N LEU A 95 1.20 19.51 21.94
CA LEU A 95 0.24 18.42 21.85
C LEU A 95 0.68 17.28 22.80
N ARG A 96 -0.25 16.72 23.57
CA ARG A 96 0.01 15.62 24.53
C ARG A 96 -0.98 14.47 24.34
N LEU A 97 -0.47 13.26 24.09
CA LEU A 97 -1.24 12.01 23.90
C LEU A 97 -1.03 11.07 25.09
N ARG A 98 -2.09 10.37 25.52
CA ARG A 98 -2.04 9.28 26.51
C ARG A 98 -2.65 8.00 25.94
N GLY A 99 -2.48 6.85 26.61
CA GLY A 99 -3.10 5.58 26.16
C GLY A 99 -2.82 5.32 24.68
N LYS A 100 -3.82 4.89 23.90
CA LYS A 100 -3.71 4.76 22.43
C LYS A 100 -4.20 6.01 21.67
N GLY A 101 -3.98 7.19 22.25
CA GLY A 101 -4.40 8.47 21.71
C GLY A 101 -3.75 8.82 20.37
N ARG A 102 -4.37 9.79 19.68
CA ARG A 102 -4.04 10.18 18.31
C ARG A 102 -4.37 11.65 18.00
N ALA A 103 -3.66 12.19 17.02
CA ALA A 103 -3.95 13.47 16.40
C ALA A 103 -4.08 13.30 14.88
N GLN A 104 -5.24 13.61 14.32
CA GLN A 104 -5.65 13.19 12.97
C GLN A 104 -6.07 14.41 12.11
N MET A 105 -5.38 14.67 11.01
CA MET A 105 -5.72 15.78 10.10
C MET A 105 -7.11 15.59 9.46
N ARG A 106 -7.88 16.68 9.35
CA ARG A 106 -9.18 16.76 8.66
C ARG A 106 -9.14 17.44 7.29
N PHE A 107 -7.95 17.85 6.88
CA PHE A 107 -7.64 18.50 5.61
C PHE A 107 -6.61 17.67 4.85
N ASP A 108 -6.57 17.84 3.52
CA ASP A 108 -5.66 17.12 2.64
C ASP A 108 -4.45 18.01 2.34
N LEU A 109 -3.24 17.47 2.41
CA LEU A 109 -2.03 18.07 1.83
C LEU A 109 -2.12 17.89 0.31
N PRO A 110 -2.38 18.92 -0.51
CA PRO A 110 -2.78 18.73 -1.90
C PRO A 110 -1.65 18.17 -2.79
N ALA A 111 -0.40 18.51 -2.48
CA ALA A 111 0.78 17.97 -3.14
C ALA A 111 1.25 16.62 -2.55
N GLY A 112 0.74 16.23 -1.38
CA GLY A 112 1.31 15.16 -0.57
C GLY A 112 2.46 15.63 0.31
N ALA A 113 3.22 14.68 0.87
CA ALA A 113 4.28 14.94 1.84
C ALA A 113 5.59 14.24 1.42
N GLY A 114 6.67 15.01 1.34
CA GLY A 114 8.03 14.50 1.11
C GLY A 114 8.67 14.05 2.43
N ARG A 115 8.60 14.89 3.45
CA ARG A 115 9.21 14.66 4.77
C ARG A 115 8.38 15.33 5.86
N VAL A 116 8.27 14.66 7.00
CA VAL A 116 7.74 15.21 8.24
C VAL A 116 8.87 15.37 9.24
N ARG A 117 8.86 16.46 10.01
CA ARG A 117 9.62 16.57 11.27
C ARG A 117 8.66 16.92 12.39
N VAL A 118 8.99 16.45 13.59
CA VAL A 118 8.23 16.75 14.80
C VAL A 118 9.17 16.59 16.00
N PHE A 119 9.13 17.54 16.93
CA PHE A 119 9.76 17.38 18.23
C PHE A 119 8.88 16.46 19.08
N HIS A 120 9.46 15.44 19.72
CA HIS A 120 8.72 14.45 20.50
C HIS A 120 9.47 14.04 21.76
N ALA A 121 8.74 13.72 22.83
CA ALA A 121 9.28 13.37 24.14
C ALA A 121 8.35 12.44 24.92
N SER A 122 8.82 11.77 25.97
CA SER A 122 7.89 11.36 27.04
C SER A 122 7.60 12.58 27.93
N TYR A 123 6.43 12.62 28.55
CA TYR A 123 6.01 13.75 29.38
C TYR A 123 6.72 13.76 30.74
N GLY A 124 7.41 14.84 31.09
CA GLY A 124 8.01 15.05 32.41
C GLY A 124 9.02 13.98 32.83
N LYS A 125 8.53 12.94 33.54
CA LYS A 125 9.30 11.76 33.99
C LYS A 125 8.58 10.43 33.67
N ASP A 126 7.58 10.47 32.81
CA ASP A 126 6.91 9.29 32.27
C ASP A 126 7.93 8.40 31.53
N GLY A 127 7.69 7.09 31.54
CA GLY A 127 8.52 6.08 30.92
C GLY A 127 8.56 6.16 29.40
N ALA A 128 9.21 5.18 28.78
CA ALA A 128 9.41 5.18 27.34
C ALA A 128 8.11 4.94 26.56
N VAL A 129 7.81 5.82 25.61
CA VAL A 129 6.60 5.77 24.79
C VAL A 129 6.94 5.51 23.33
N ARG A 130 6.18 4.61 22.69
CA ARG A 130 6.27 4.27 21.27
C ARG A 130 5.11 4.88 20.50
N TRP A 131 5.43 5.49 19.37
CA TRP A 131 4.48 6.18 18.51
C TRP A 131 4.83 5.98 17.03
N GLN A 132 3.90 6.25 16.13
CA GLN A 132 4.14 6.15 14.69
C GLN A 132 3.30 7.17 13.92
N LEU A 133 3.84 7.66 12.80
CA LEU A 133 3.11 8.47 11.83
C LEU A 133 2.30 7.55 10.90
N TRP A 134 1.07 7.91 10.62
CA TRP A 134 0.16 7.21 9.71
C TRP A 134 -0.33 8.19 8.63
N GLY A 135 -0.68 7.66 7.46
CA GLY A 135 -1.08 8.43 6.29
C GLY A 135 -2.33 7.86 5.63
N SER A 136 -3.15 8.75 5.05
CA SER A 136 -4.39 8.42 4.36
C SER A 136 -4.52 9.19 3.04
N ALA A 137 -4.60 8.45 1.93
CA ALA A 137 -4.83 9.01 0.60
C ALA A 137 -6.33 9.05 0.20
N ASP A 138 -7.24 8.66 1.11
CA ASP A 138 -8.68 8.49 0.81
C ASP A 138 -9.62 9.43 1.61
N ARG A 139 -9.03 10.49 2.17
CA ARG A 139 -9.61 11.49 3.08
C ARG A 139 -9.92 11.01 4.50
N GLY A 140 -9.14 10.06 4.99
CA GLY A 140 -9.16 9.60 6.38
C GLY A 140 -10.11 8.44 6.65
N ARG A 141 -10.54 7.70 5.61
CA ARG A 141 -11.38 6.50 5.75
C ARG A 141 -10.53 5.28 6.07
N SER A 142 -9.38 5.15 5.41
CA SER A 142 -8.34 4.17 5.72
C SER A 142 -7.01 4.87 6.03
N TRP A 143 -6.17 4.21 6.81
CA TRP A 143 -4.92 4.74 7.32
C TRP A 143 -3.88 3.63 7.31
N GLN A 144 -2.67 3.93 6.86
CA GLN A 144 -1.52 3.02 6.83
C GLN A 144 -0.32 3.66 7.53
N PRO A 145 0.62 2.88 8.09
CA PRO A 145 1.88 3.41 8.59
C PRO A 145 2.64 4.25 7.55
N VAL A 146 3.42 5.22 8.03
CA VAL A 146 4.32 6.09 7.28
C VAL A 146 5.64 6.15 8.04
N GLY A 147 6.63 5.40 7.59
CA GLY A 147 7.88 5.21 8.31
C GLY A 147 7.77 4.30 9.54
N SER A 148 8.90 4.10 10.21
CA SER A 148 9.04 3.18 11.35
C SER A 148 8.31 3.65 12.60
N GLU A 149 8.08 2.71 13.52
CA GLU A 149 7.78 3.03 14.92
C GLU A 149 8.95 3.80 15.56
N ILE A 150 8.64 4.82 16.36
CA ILE A 150 9.60 5.68 17.06
C ILE A 150 9.37 5.51 18.57
N LYS A 151 10.39 5.05 19.29
CA LYS A 151 10.44 5.03 20.75
C LYS A 151 11.12 6.30 21.27
N VAL A 152 10.58 6.91 22.33
CA VAL A 152 11.18 8.08 23.01
C VAL A 152 11.05 7.97 24.52
N GLU A 153 12.01 8.49 25.26
CA GLU A 153 12.09 8.45 26.71
C GLU A 153 12.84 9.70 27.19
N GLY A 154 12.28 10.43 28.17
CA GLY A 154 12.87 11.65 28.70
C GLY A 154 12.72 12.87 27.77
N ALA A 155 13.71 13.78 27.86
CA ALA A 155 13.69 15.08 27.20
C ALA A 155 13.65 14.99 25.67
N GLY A 156 12.91 15.90 25.04
CA GLY A 156 12.48 15.73 23.65
C GLY A 156 13.57 15.85 22.58
N LEU A 157 13.37 15.10 21.50
CA LEU A 157 14.22 15.02 20.32
C LEU A 157 13.43 15.34 19.04
N PRO A 158 14.07 15.86 17.98
CA PRO A 158 13.43 16.02 16.68
C PRO A 158 13.45 14.69 15.90
N ALA A 159 12.29 14.10 15.65
CA ALA A 159 12.13 13.05 14.65
C ALA A 159 12.17 13.65 13.24
N THR A 160 12.68 12.87 12.29
CA THR A 160 12.53 13.14 10.85
C THR A 160 12.04 11.87 10.17
N ILE A 161 10.82 11.92 9.65
CA ILE A 161 10.17 10.82 8.94
C ILE A 161 10.17 11.17 7.45
N VAL A 162 10.85 10.39 6.63
CA VAL A 162 10.69 10.48 5.17
C VAL A 162 9.34 9.86 4.83
N VAL A 163 8.45 10.66 4.24
CA VAL A 163 7.09 10.24 3.88
C VAL A 163 7.02 9.85 2.41
N ASN A 164 7.60 10.70 1.55
CA ASN A 164 7.72 10.55 0.10
C ASN A 164 6.44 10.08 -0.63
N ARG A 165 5.25 10.52 -0.18
CA ARG A 165 3.95 10.19 -0.79
C ARG A 165 3.40 11.41 -1.56
N PRO A 166 3.28 11.35 -2.90
CA PRO A 166 2.67 12.40 -3.70
C PRO A 166 1.14 12.43 -3.58
N GLY A 167 0.55 13.58 -3.91
CA GLY A 167 -0.90 13.77 -4.04
C GLY A 167 -1.67 13.89 -2.71
N PRO A 168 -3.00 14.11 -2.76
CA PRO A 168 -3.83 14.43 -1.60
C PRO A 168 -3.69 13.45 -0.42
N LEU A 169 -2.96 13.88 0.62
CA LEU A 169 -2.60 13.05 1.77
C LEU A 169 -3.04 13.70 3.09
N ARG A 170 -3.66 12.93 3.97
CA ARG A 170 -3.82 13.29 5.40
C ARG A 170 -2.80 12.53 6.23
N LEU A 171 -2.37 13.11 7.34
CA LEU A 171 -1.51 12.44 8.34
C LEU A 171 -2.26 12.29 9.67
N GLU A 172 -1.88 11.25 10.41
CA GLU A 172 -2.37 10.94 11.76
C GLU A 172 -1.18 10.47 12.60
N ILE A 173 -0.95 11.09 13.75
CA ILE A 173 0.06 10.63 14.70
C ILE A 173 -0.64 9.72 15.70
N ARG A 174 -0.11 8.51 15.94
CA ARG A 174 -0.67 7.53 16.89
C ARG A 174 0.34 7.16 17.95
N LYS A 175 -0.09 7.21 19.22
CA LYS A 175 0.59 6.52 20.32
C LYS A 175 0.18 5.05 20.31
N LEU A 176 1.13 4.13 20.45
CA LEU A 176 0.90 2.69 20.26
C LEU A 176 0.74 1.94 21.59
N ASP A 177 1.45 2.38 22.64
CA ASP A 177 1.39 1.78 23.97
C ASP A 177 0.12 2.16 24.72
N GLY A 178 -0.62 1.16 25.23
CA GLY A 178 -1.85 1.37 25.98
C GLY A 178 -1.68 1.94 27.40
N GLY A 179 -0.44 2.14 27.87
CA GLY A 179 -0.13 2.61 29.22
C GLY A 179 -0.34 4.11 29.45
N ASP A 180 -0.31 4.48 30.74
CA ASP A 180 -0.56 5.84 31.25
C ASP A 180 0.55 6.84 30.91
N ASP A 181 1.78 6.39 30.66
CA ASP A 181 2.88 7.21 30.17
C ASP A 181 2.46 8.02 28.93
N ARG A 182 2.79 9.32 28.89
CA ARG A 182 2.32 10.26 27.87
C ARG A 182 3.41 10.67 26.89
N LEU A 183 3.00 10.92 25.65
CA LEU A 183 3.81 11.46 24.57
C LEU A 183 3.56 12.97 24.45
N ASN A 184 4.61 13.79 24.44
CA ASN A 184 4.54 15.16 23.93
C ASN A 184 4.96 15.22 22.45
N LEU A 185 4.33 16.12 21.71
CA LEU A 185 4.55 16.41 20.29
C LEU A 185 4.49 17.93 20.06
N ASP A 186 5.43 18.45 19.27
CA ASP A 186 5.63 19.88 19.03
C ASP A 186 6.40 20.09 17.70
N ASP A 187 6.58 21.33 17.22
CA ASP A 187 7.31 21.66 15.97
C ASP A 187 6.87 20.78 14.75
N PHE A 188 5.58 20.45 14.63
CA PHE A 188 5.12 19.55 13.57
C PHE A 188 5.21 20.26 12.21
N SER A 189 6.04 19.75 11.31
CA SER A 189 6.28 20.34 10.01
C SER A 189 6.25 19.29 8.91
N VAL A 190 5.62 19.63 7.78
CA VAL A 190 5.49 18.77 6.60
C VAL A 190 6.09 19.50 5.40
N GLU A 191 7.27 19.07 4.98
CA GLU A 191 7.78 19.42 3.65
C GLU A 191 6.88 18.72 2.61
N PRO A 192 6.38 19.46 1.60
CA PRO A 192 5.51 18.90 0.58
C PRO A 192 6.27 17.87 -0.23
N TYR A 193 5.56 16.98 -0.92
CA TYR A 193 6.23 16.14 -1.92
C TYR A 193 6.75 17.05 -3.05
N GLN A 194 8.07 17.13 -3.17
CA GLN A 194 8.77 17.72 -4.30
C GLN A 194 9.45 16.57 -5.04
N GLY A 195 9.02 16.31 -6.28
CA GLY A 195 9.55 15.19 -7.07
C GLY A 195 11.05 15.34 -7.29
N GLY A 196 11.84 14.48 -6.66
CA GLY A 196 13.29 14.56 -6.64
C GLY A 196 13.90 13.80 -5.46
N THR A 197 15.21 13.62 -5.47
CA THR A 197 15.95 12.86 -4.45
C THR A 197 15.82 13.52 -3.06
N PRO A 198 15.55 12.77 -1.97
CA PRO A 198 15.57 13.34 -0.63
C PRO A 198 16.96 13.94 -0.32
N PRO A 199 17.06 15.21 0.11
CA PRO A 199 18.35 15.77 0.52
C PRO A 199 18.86 14.99 1.73
N ALA A 200 20.15 14.68 1.72
CA ALA A 200 20.77 13.79 2.71
C ALA A 200 20.53 14.26 4.15
N VAL A 201 20.24 13.32 5.04
CA VAL A 201 20.16 13.62 6.48
C VAL A 201 21.57 13.91 6.98
N ALA A 202 21.86 15.18 7.21
CA ALA A 202 23.07 15.61 7.90
C ALA A 202 23.04 15.03 9.32
N GLY A 203 23.88 14.04 9.60
CA GLY A 203 24.01 13.48 10.94
C GLY A 203 24.55 14.53 11.91
N ASN A 204 23.79 14.84 12.95
CA ASN A 204 24.23 15.72 14.03
C ASN A 204 25.35 15.05 14.84
N GLY A 205 26.59 15.19 14.37
CA GLY A 205 27.78 14.76 15.09
C GLY A 205 27.96 15.58 16.38
N ALA A 206 27.71 14.96 17.53
CA ALA A 206 28.02 15.55 18.82
C ALA A 206 29.54 15.79 18.94
N LYS A 207 29.94 17.06 19.16
CA LYS A 207 31.34 17.43 19.38
C LYS A 207 31.73 17.23 20.84
N THR A 208 32.82 16.51 21.10
CA THR A 208 33.87 16.78 22.13
C THR A 208 34.90 15.63 22.17
N PRO A 209 36.14 15.83 22.65
CA PRO A 209 37.12 16.73 22.02
C PRO A 209 38.54 16.11 21.88
N THR A 210 39.42 16.82 21.16
CA THR A 210 40.90 16.78 21.27
C THR A 210 41.66 15.43 21.21
N ALA A 211 42.42 15.26 20.13
CA ALA A 211 43.85 14.93 20.20
C ALA A 211 44.59 15.55 19.00
N ALA A 212 45.90 15.77 19.09
CA ALA A 212 46.68 16.45 18.05
C ALA A 212 47.26 15.49 17.01
N ALA A 213 47.42 15.98 15.78
CA ALA A 213 48.23 15.33 14.74
C ALA A 213 49.66 15.92 14.71
N PRO A 214 50.68 15.10 14.38
CA PRO A 214 51.88 15.56 13.69
C PRO A 214 51.85 15.19 12.19
N LYS A 215 52.72 15.81 11.38
CA LYS A 215 52.79 15.68 9.91
C LYS A 215 54.07 14.97 9.45
N SER A 216 53.96 14.06 8.50
CA SER A 216 55.01 13.62 7.55
C SER A 216 54.35 12.71 6.50
N SER A 217 54.42 12.88 5.17
CA SER A 217 55.48 13.20 4.19
C SER A 217 56.18 11.96 3.61
N GLY A 218 55.91 11.63 2.34
CA GLY A 218 56.61 10.59 1.59
C GLY A 218 55.82 10.04 0.39
N ALA A 219 56.48 9.91 -0.77
CA ALA A 219 56.05 9.15 -1.96
C ALA A 219 56.76 7.75 -1.94
N PRO A 220 56.54 6.78 -2.86
CA PRO A 220 55.97 6.89 -4.22
C PRO A 220 55.04 5.72 -4.66
N SER A 221 54.94 5.49 -5.97
CA SER A 221 54.11 4.51 -6.70
C SER A 221 54.42 3.01 -6.40
N PRO A 222 53.53 2.06 -6.76
CA PRO A 222 53.48 0.72 -6.15
C PRO A 222 54.12 -0.42 -6.97
N PRO A 223 54.32 -1.58 -6.33
CA PRO A 223 54.29 -2.90 -6.97
C PRO A 223 53.12 -3.81 -6.48
N ASP A 224 52.45 -4.42 -7.46
CA ASP A 224 51.63 -5.65 -7.52
C ASP A 224 51.15 -6.43 -6.24
N ARG A 225 49.98 -7.09 -6.42
CA ARG A 225 49.35 -8.18 -5.62
C ARG A 225 48.59 -7.83 -4.34
N GLY A 226 47.26 -7.76 -4.50
CA GLY A 226 46.30 -7.86 -3.40
C GLY A 226 44.85 -7.92 -3.89
N LEU A 227 44.36 -9.09 -4.33
CA LEU A 227 42.93 -9.31 -4.61
C LEU A 227 42.14 -9.45 -3.29
N GLY A 228 42.08 -8.35 -2.54
CA GLY A 228 41.28 -8.20 -1.32
C GLY A 228 40.01 -7.41 -1.61
N GLY A 229 39.03 -8.03 -2.27
CA GLY A 229 37.71 -7.44 -2.43
C GLY A 229 36.96 -7.46 -1.11
N GLU A 230 36.99 -6.35 -0.36
CA GLU A 230 36.29 -6.26 0.93
C GLU A 230 34.78 -6.40 0.75
N THR A 231 34.25 -7.56 1.14
CA THR A 231 32.81 -7.84 1.12
C THR A 231 32.10 -7.00 2.18
N ARG A 232 31.63 -5.82 1.78
CA ARG A 232 30.69 -5.01 2.58
C ARG A 232 29.49 -5.90 2.97
N PRO A 233 29.05 -5.95 4.24
CA PRO A 233 28.02 -6.88 4.66
C PRO A 233 26.72 -6.72 3.85
N GLN A 234 26.20 -7.85 3.34
CA GLN A 234 24.85 -7.93 2.80
C GLN A 234 23.83 -7.67 3.93
N GLY A 235 22.72 -7.02 3.59
CA GLY A 235 21.58 -6.95 4.50
C GLY A 235 20.94 -8.34 4.68
N PRO A 236 20.29 -8.62 5.82
CA PRO A 236 19.42 -9.79 5.92
C PRO A 236 18.27 -9.65 4.92
N ALA A 237 17.92 -10.75 4.24
CA ALA A 237 16.82 -10.78 3.28
C ALA A 237 15.50 -10.31 3.93
N GLY A 238 14.82 -9.34 3.32
CA GLY A 238 13.58 -8.76 3.82
C GLY A 238 12.31 -9.43 3.28
N GLN A 239 11.16 -9.01 3.80
CA GLN A 239 9.84 -9.26 3.21
C GLN A 239 9.34 -7.94 2.63
N ASP A 240 10.00 -7.47 1.57
CA ASP A 240 9.89 -6.08 1.13
C ASP A 240 8.63 -5.84 0.30
N ASP A 241 8.22 -4.57 0.19
CA ASP A 241 6.93 -4.17 -0.38
C ASP A 241 6.74 -4.76 -1.80
N PRO A 242 5.68 -5.56 -2.04
CA PRO A 242 5.32 -6.02 -3.38
C PRO A 242 5.22 -4.94 -4.46
N LEU A 243 4.94 -3.67 -4.08
CA LEU A 243 4.94 -2.50 -4.96
C LEU A 243 6.20 -1.64 -4.85
N GLY A 244 7.29 -2.14 -4.25
CA GLY A 244 8.54 -1.40 -4.05
C GLY A 244 9.18 -0.88 -5.35
N LEU A 245 8.82 -1.47 -6.50
CA LEU A 245 9.22 -0.98 -7.82
C LEU A 245 8.13 -0.20 -8.57
N GLY A 246 6.88 -0.16 -8.11
CA GLY A 246 5.81 0.62 -8.73
C GLY A 246 4.42 -0.04 -8.73
N ASN A 247 3.45 0.66 -9.32
CA ASN A 247 2.05 0.24 -9.44
C ASN A 247 1.66 0.23 -10.93
N PRO A 248 1.81 -0.91 -11.63
CA PRO A 248 1.87 -0.96 -13.10
C PRO A 248 0.70 -0.40 -13.91
N SER A 249 -0.44 -0.10 -13.26
CA SER A 249 -1.62 0.44 -13.94
C SER A 249 -2.27 1.59 -13.16
N GLY A 250 -1.58 2.18 -12.18
CA GLY A 250 -2.19 3.14 -11.25
C GLY A 250 -3.43 2.58 -10.55
N ALA A 251 -3.45 1.27 -10.27
CA ALA A 251 -4.59 0.58 -9.68
C ALA A 251 -4.93 1.19 -8.31
N THR A 252 -6.23 1.29 -8.00
CA THR A 252 -6.69 1.93 -6.76
C THR A 252 -7.60 1.03 -5.95
N GLY A 253 -7.63 1.21 -4.62
CA GLY A 253 -8.56 0.53 -3.71
C GLY A 253 -10.03 1.00 -3.84
N ARG A 254 -10.44 1.46 -5.02
CA ARG A 254 -11.77 2.01 -5.33
C ARG A 254 -12.52 1.10 -6.32
N PRO A 255 -13.07 -0.04 -5.88
CA PRO A 255 -13.80 -0.95 -6.77
C PRO A 255 -15.07 -0.29 -7.37
N ASP A 256 -15.56 0.79 -6.77
CA ASP A 256 -16.66 1.63 -7.25
C ASP A 256 -16.28 2.56 -8.42
N LYS A 257 -14.97 2.76 -8.68
CA LYS A 257 -14.43 3.63 -9.75
C LYS A 257 -13.55 2.88 -10.75
N SER A 258 -12.84 1.87 -10.28
CA SER A 258 -11.88 1.07 -11.04
C SER A 258 -12.21 -0.42 -10.95
N PRO A 259 -13.44 -0.89 -11.30
CA PRO A 259 -13.81 -2.30 -11.14
C PRO A 259 -12.95 -3.26 -11.96
N ASN A 260 -12.35 -2.78 -13.06
CA ASN A 260 -11.44 -3.55 -13.90
C ASN A 260 -9.94 -3.24 -13.63
N ASN A 261 -9.65 -2.44 -12.60
CA ASN A 261 -8.29 -2.04 -12.20
C ASN A 261 -8.24 -1.83 -10.66
N TYR A 262 -8.77 -2.80 -9.92
CA TYR A 262 -8.98 -2.72 -8.46
C TYR A 262 -7.76 -3.23 -7.70
N LEU A 263 -7.08 -2.33 -6.98
CA LEU A 263 -5.92 -2.70 -6.17
C LEU A 263 -6.34 -3.51 -4.94
N MET A 264 -5.80 -4.71 -4.82
CA MET A 264 -5.93 -5.58 -3.65
C MET A 264 -4.53 -5.83 -3.08
N VAL A 265 -4.25 -5.23 -1.93
CA VAL A 265 -2.99 -5.41 -1.18
C VAL A 265 -3.18 -6.55 -0.17
N LYS A 266 -2.24 -7.50 -0.15
CA LYS A 266 -2.10 -8.53 0.90
C LYS A 266 -0.64 -8.53 1.38
N PRO A 267 -0.33 -9.05 2.58
CA PRO A 267 1.05 -9.16 3.04
C PRO A 267 1.94 -9.95 2.06
N GLN A 268 1.39 -11.02 1.48
CA GLN A 268 2.14 -11.95 0.62
C GLN A 268 2.38 -11.40 -0.79
N TYR A 269 1.45 -10.66 -1.37
CA TYR A 269 1.50 -10.16 -2.74
C TYR A 269 0.46 -9.05 -2.94
N THR A 270 0.66 -8.19 -3.93
CA THR A 270 -0.31 -7.15 -4.31
C THR A 270 -0.73 -7.34 -5.77
N LEU A 271 -2.01 -7.12 -6.07
CA LEU A 271 -2.54 -7.25 -7.43
C LEU A 271 -3.44 -6.08 -7.83
N SER A 272 -3.55 -5.87 -9.14
CA SER A 272 -4.71 -5.23 -9.74
C SER A 272 -5.67 -6.30 -10.23
N TYR A 273 -6.89 -6.36 -9.70
CA TYR A 273 -7.93 -7.30 -10.12
C TYR A 273 -8.87 -6.71 -11.16
N SER A 274 -9.34 -7.55 -12.08
CA SER A 274 -10.33 -7.19 -13.09
C SER A 274 -11.65 -7.96 -12.88
N ARG A 275 -12.69 -7.27 -12.40
CA ARG A 275 -14.03 -7.83 -12.19
C ARG A 275 -14.57 -8.52 -13.44
N ASP A 276 -14.45 -7.87 -14.60
CA ASP A 276 -15.07 -8.34 -15.85
C ASP A 276 -14.23 -9.39 -16.57
N ARG A 277 -12.96 -9.58 -16.18
CA ARG A 277 -12.14 -10.72 -16.62
C ARG A 277 -12.16 -11.91 -15.66
N GLY A 278 -12.51 -11.72 -14.38
CA GLY A 278 -12.42 -12.78 -13.37
C GLY A 278 -10.98 -13.20 -13.04
N THR A 279 -10.01 -12.32 -13.32
CA THR A 279 -8.57 -12.59 -13.21
C THR A 279 -7.83 -11.32 -12.76
N PRO A 280 -6.58 -11.42 -12.26
CA PRO A 280 -5.71 -10.26 -12.14
C PRO A 280 -5.38 -9.67 -13.52
N ASN A 281 -5.09 -8.38 -13.54
CA ASN A 281 -4.38 -7.69 -14.62
C ASN A 281 -2.88 -7.97 -14.52
N TRP A 282 -2.37 -7.79 -13.31
CA TRP A 282 -1.03 -8.13 -12.86
C TRP A 282 -1.05 -8.47 -11.37
N VAL A 283 -0.06 -9.24 -10.92
CA VAL A 283 0.30 -9.51 -9.53
C VAL A 283 1.79 -9.25 -9.37
N ALA A 284 2.16 -8.53 -8.32
CA ALA A 284 3.53 -8.24 -7.94
C ALA A 284 3.85 -8.82 -6.56
N TRP A 285 5.08 -9.30 -6.36
CA TRP A 285 5.59 -9.78 -5.07
C TRP A 285 7.11 -9.70 -4.98
N HIS A 286 7.63 -9.55 -3.76
CA HIS A 286 9.04 -9.75 -3.45
C HIS A 286 9.32 -11.22 -3.13
N LEU A 287 10.43 -11.77 -3.60
CA LEU A 287 10.88 -13.12 -3.31
C LEU A 287 12.30 -13.06 -2.74
N SER A 288 12.47 -13.61 -1.53
CA SER A 288 13.72 -13.63 -0.80
C SER A 288 13.74 -14.84 0.13
N ARG A 289 14.87 -15.08 0.80
CA ARG A 289 14.97 -16.15 1.81
C ARG A 289 14.03 -15.96 3.00
N ALA A 290 13.48 -14.76 3.24
CA ALA A 290 12.51 -14.50 4.31
C ALA A 290 11.06 -14.87 3.95
N TRP A 291 10.78 -15.27 2.71
CA TRP A 291 9.49 -15.82 2.29
C TRP A 291 9.45 -17.36 2.22
N LEU A 292 10.63 -17.99 2.36
CA LEU A 292 10.82 -19.43 2.21
C LEU A 292 10.96 -20.13 3.56
N GLY A 293 10.40 -21.32 3.67
CA GLY A 293 10.42 -22.13 4.88
C GLY A 293 10.00 -23.58 4.64
N SER A 294 9.41 -24.22 5.64
CA SER A 294 8.97 -25.62 5.60
C SER A 294 7.45 -25.80 5.68
N ALA A 295 6.66 -24.74 5.52
CA ALA A 295 5.21 -24.85 5.48
C ALA A 295 4.77 -25.68 4.26
N PRO A 296 3.96 -26.75 4.43
CA PRO A 296 3.50 -27.56 3.32
C PRO A 296 2.56 -26.78 2.40
N ARG A 297 2.51 -27.21 1.14
CA ARG A 297 1.52 -26.75 0.16
C ARG A 297 0.09 -27.04 0.67
N GLN A 298 -0.79 -26.03 0.67
CA GLN A 298 -2.14 -26.15 1.23
C GLN A 298 -3.19 -26.70 0.24
N ASP A 299 -3.10 -26.35 -1.06
CA ASP A 299 -4.09 -26.68 -2.10
C ASP A 299 -5.55 -26.29 -1.77
N ASP A 300 -5.73 -25.33 -0.85
CA ASP A 300 -7.02 -24.86 -0.34
C ASP A 300 -7.67 -23.79 -1.24
N PHE A 301 -7.76 -24.10 -2.54
CA PHE A 301 -8.32 -23.22 -3.58
C PHE A 301 -9.71 -22.70 -3.18
N ARG A 302 -9.86 -21.37 -3.06
CA ARG A 302 -11.11 -20.75 -2.57
C ARG A 302 -11.35 -19.33 -3.11
N PRO A 303 -12.62 -18.87 -3.22
CA PRO A 303 -12.91 -17.48 -3.55
C PRO A 303 -12.30 -16.51 -2.54
N ASP A 304 -11.99 -15.30 -2.97
CA ASP A 304 -11.37 -14.28 -2.12
C ASP A 304 -12.45 -13.45 -1.39
N PRO A 305 -12.59 -13.57 -0.06
CA PRO A 305 -13.62 -12.86 0.69
C PRO A 305 -13.41 -11.33 0.71
N ALA A 306 -12.26 -10.83 0.25
CA ALA A 306 -12.02 -9.40 0.07
C ALA A 306 -12.66 -8.82 -1.21
N LEU A 307 -13.13 -9.67 -2.16
CA LEU A 307 -13.83 -9.17 -3.35
C LEU A 307 -15.20 -8.54 -2.99
N PRO A 308 -15.56 -7.39 -3.57
CA PRO A 308 -16.80 -6.68 -3.28
C PRO A 308 -18.07 -7.55 -3.42
N ARG A 309 -19.04 -7.33 -2.52
CA ARG A 309 -20.34 -8.00 -2.57
C ARG A 309 -21.05 -7.71 -3.90
N GLY A 310 -21.59 -8.74 -4.53
CA GLY A 310 -22.25 -8.66 -5.84
C GLY A 310 -21.31 -8.76 -7.05
N TRP A 311 -19.99 -8.83 -6.86
CA TRP A 311 -19.07 -9.26 -7.92
C TRP A 311 -19.09 -10.78 -8.06
N TYR A 312 -18.73 -11.30 -9.24
CA TYR A 312 -18.60 -12.74 -9.44
C TYR A 312 -17.44 -13.30 -8.61
N GLN A 313 -17.77 -14.24 -7.73
CA GLN A 313 -16.81 -14.91 -6.84
C GLN A 313 -16.25 -16.13 -7.56
N VAL A 314 -15.10 -15.98 -8.22
CA VAL A 314 -14.46 -17.07 -8.97
C VAL A 314 -14.17 -18.24 -8.03
N THR A 315 -14.60 -19.44 -8.44
CA THR A 315 -14.50 -20.65 -7.61
C THR A 315 -13.52 -21.66 -8.22
N PRO A 316 -13.06 -22.67 -7.47
CA PRO A 316 -12.31 -23.79 -8.05
C PRO A 316 -13.12 -24.54 -9.12
N ARG A 317 -14.46 -24.54 -9.00
CA ARG A 317 -15.38 -25.19 -9.94
C ARG A 317 -15.49 -24.44 -11.28
N SER A 318 -15.20 -23.14 -11.30
CA SER A 318 -15.18 -22.31 -12.52
C SER A 318 -14.14 -22.79 -13.56
N TYR A 319 -13.19 -23.64 -13.14
CA TYR A 319 -12.16 -24.25 -13.98
C TYR A 319 -12.47 -25.71 -14.35
N SER A 320 -13.48 -26.34 -13.75
CA SER A 320 -13.74 -27.78 -13.93
C SER A 320 -14.15 -28.13 -15.36
N GLY A 321 -13.49 -29.12 -15.96
CA GLY A 321 -13.74 -29.57 -17.33
C GLY A 321 -13.20 -28.66 -18.44
N SER A 322 -12.60 -27.52 -18.10
CA SER A 322 -12.11 -26.52 -19.07
C SER A 322 -10.95 -26.99 -19.94
N GLY A 323 -10.13 -27.93 -19.44
CA GLY A 323 -8.82 -28.26 -20.03
C GLY A 323 -7.70 -27.29 -19.64
N PHE A 324 -7.93 -26.36 -18.71
CA PHE A 324 -6.95 -25.41 -18.17
C PHE A 324 -6.67 -25.68 -16.70
N ASP A 325 -5.43 -25.43 -16.30
CA ASP A 325 -5.02 -25.45 -14.89
C ASP A 325 -5.44 -24.15 -14.17
N ARG A 326 -5.48 -24.22 -12.84
CA ARG A 326 -5.55 -23.05 -11.95
C ARG A 326 -4.13 -22.49 -11.79
N GLY A 327 -3.66 -21.85 -12.86
CA GLY A 327 -2.34 -21.25 -12.93
C GLY A 327 -2.21 -20.13 -11.90
N HIS A 328 -1.24 -20.25 -11.00
CA HIS A 328 -0.98 -19.23 -9.98
C HIS A 328 -0.29 -18.03 -10.61
N ASN A 329 -0.47 -16.84 -10.02
CA ASN A 329 0.37 -15.70 -10.34
C ASN A 329 1.57 -15.67 -9.38
N CYS A 330 1.35 -15.35 -8.10
CA CYS A 330 2.33 -15.64 -7.03
C CYS A 330 2.24 -17.14 -6.66
N PRO A 331 3.27 -17.96 -6.90
CA PRO A 331 3.17 -19.41 -6.77
C PRO A 331 3.31 -19.89 -5.32
N SER A 332 2.68 -21.01 -4.99
CA SER A 332 2.69 -21.59 -3.63
C SER A 332 4.11 -21.82 -3.07
N ALA A 333 5.07 -22.22 -3.90
CA ALA A 333 6.45 -22.48 -3.46
C ALA A 333 7.23 -21.21 -3.06
N ASP A 334 6.80 -20.03 -3.52
CA ASP A 334 7.37 -18.72 -3.16
C ASP A 334 6.88 -18.22 -1.79
N ARG A 335 5.91 -18.91 -1.19
CA ARG A 335 5.29 -18.57 0.11
C ARG A 335 5.23 -19.82 0.98
N SER A 336 6.37 -20.21 1.52
CA SER A 336 6.55 -21.42 2.34
C SER A 336 7.03 -21.14 3.77
N LEU A 337 7.10 -19.87 4.20
CA LEU A 337 7.40 -19.51 5.57
C LEU A 337 6.34 -20.00 6.57
N THR A 338 5.06 -19.69 6.32
CA THR A 338 3.94 -20.07 7.20
C THR A 338 2.78 -20.72 6.42
N LEU A 339 1.88 -21.41 7.15
CA LEU A 339 0.66 -21.98 6.60
C LEU A 339 -0.25 -20.90 6.00
N ASP A 340 -0.37 -19.75 6.66
CA ASP A 340 -1.21 -18.63 6.22
C ASP A 340 -0.64 -17.97 4.95
N ASP A 341 0.68 -17.81 4.86
CA ASP A 341 1.33 -17.30 3.65
C ASP A 341 1.12 -18.23 2.45
N ASN A 342 1.22 -19.54 2.68
CA ASN A 342 0.99 -20.53 1.64
C ASN A 342 -0.49 -20.57 1.21
N SER A 343 -1.39 -20.65 2.18
CA SER A 343 -2.85 -20.62 1.99
C SER A 343 -3.28 -19.35 1.24
N ALA A 344 -2.65 -18.20 1.45
CA ALA A 344 -2.96 -16.97 0.73
C ALA A 344 -2.72 -17.09 -0.79
N THR A 345 -1.80 -17.95 -1.26
CA THR A 345 -1.57 -18.15 -2.71
C THR A 345 -2.73 -18.86 -3.40
N PHE A 346 -3.56 -19.61 -2.66
CA PHE A 346 -4.70 -20.39 -3.20
C PHE A 346 -6.01 -19.60 -3.33
N LEU A 347 -6.00 -18.30 -3.06
CA LEU A 347 -7.14 -17.42 -3.35
C LEU A 347 -7.36 -17.32 -4.86
N MET A 348 -8.60 -17.49 -5.34
CA MET A 348 -8.89 -17.49 -6.78
C MET A 348 -8.62 -16.15 -7.48
N THR A 349 -8.43 -15.06 -6.73
CA THR A 349 -7.92 -13.76 -7.23
C THR A 349 -6.46 -13.80 -7.70
N ASN A 350 -5.70 -14.80 -7.27
CA ASN A 350 -4.33 -15.07 -7.70
C ASN A 350 -4.27 -16.04 -8.91
N MET A 351 -5.41 -16.41 -9.51
CA MET A 351 -5.47 -17.46 -10.55
C MET A 351 -5.75 -16.93 -11.96
N ILE A 352 -5.19 -17.60 -12.95
CA ILE A 352 -5.55 -17.49 -14.38
C ILE A 352 -5.80 -18.88 -14.99
N PRO A 353 -6.66 -19.00 -16.03
CA PRO A 353 -6.72 -20.20 -16.86
C PRO A 353 -5.42 -20.37 -17.65
N GLN A 354 -4.57 -21.29 -17.22
CA GLN A 354 -3.24 -21.52 -17.82
C GLN A 354 -3.20 -22.89 -18.53
N ALA A 355 -2.65 -22.93 -19.74
CA ALA A 355 -2.51 -24.18 -20.49
C ALA A 355 -1.57 -25.15 -19.74
N PRO A 356 -1.92 -26.43 -19.55
CA PRO A 356 -1.15 -27.35 -18.73
C PRO A 356 0.34 -27.46 -19.09
N MET A 357 0.73 -27.47 -20.37
CA MET A 357 2.16 -27.51 -20.75
C MET A 357 2.89 -26.18 -20.49
N ASN A 358 2.17 -25.05 -20.43
CA ASN A 358 2.73 -23.78 -19.99
C ASN A 358 2.95 -23.82 -18.48
N ASN A 359 1.88 -24.03 -17.69
CA ASN A 359 1.90 -24.07 -16.23
C ASN A 359 2.92 -25.08 -15.68
N GLN A 360 2.81 -26.35 -16.07
CA GLN A 360 3.52 -27.47 -15.44
C GLN A 360 4.97 -27.65 -15.92
N ARG A 361 5.41 -26.88 -16.94
CA ARG A 361 6.75 -27.01 -17.54
C ARG A 361 7.39 -25.63 -17.72
N THR A 362 7.05 -24.89 -18.78
CA THR A 362 7.70 -23.62 -19.13
C THR A 362 7.65 -22.60 -17.99
N TRP A 363 6.50 -22.50 -17.31
CA TRP A 363 6.30 -21.57 -16.21
C TRP A 363 7.02 -22.03 -14.94
N ASN A 364 6.78 -23.29 -14.52
CA ASN A 364 7.42 -23.87 -13.36
C ASN A 364 8.96 -23.81 -13.44
N HIS A 365 9.56 -24.05 -14.61
CA HIS A 365 11.02 -23.96 -14.79
C HIS A 365 11.58 -22.53 -14.58
N LEU A 366 10.82 -21.47 -14.85
CA LEU A 366 11.24 -20.10 -14.53
C LEU A 366 11.05 -19.80 -13.03
N GLU A 367 10.00 -20.35 -12.43
CA GLU A 367 9.74 -20.20 -11.00
C GLU A 367 10.78 -20.92 -10.14
N ASP A 368 11.18 -22.14 -10.52
CA ASP A 368 12.31 -22.84 -9.92
C ASP A 368 13.61 -22.03 -10.06
N TYR A 369 13.90 -21.52 -11.26
CA TYR A 369 15.07 -20.65 -11.47
C TYR A 369 15.06 -19.39 -10.59
N SER A 370 13.89 -18.77 -10.36
CA SER A 370 13.78 -17.63 -9.44
C SER A 370 14.04 -18.01 -7.97
N ARG A 371 13.72 -19.24 -7.56
CA ARG A 371 14.05 -19.77 -6.23
C ARG A 371 15.52 -20.20 -6.11
N ASP A 372 16.13 -20.69 -7.18
CA ASP A 372 17.56 -21.02 -7.21
C ASP A 372 18.45 -19.78 -7.09
N LEU A 373 18.08 -18.67 -7.76
CA LEU A 373 18.71 -17.36 -7.55
C LEU A 373 18.65 -16.93 -6.07
N VAL A 374 17.50 -17.12 -5.42
CA VAL A 374 17.30 -16.75 -4.01
C VAL A 374 18.08 -17.66 -3.05
N GLN A 375 18.24 -18.94 -3.39
CA GLN A 375 19.16 -19.83 -2.69
C GLN A 375 20.62 -19.37 -2.82
N ALA A 376 21.02 -18.90 -4.00
CA ALA A 376 22.36 -18.37 -4.31
C ALA A 376 22.66 -16.98 -3.70
N GLY A 377 21.75 -16.40 -2.90
CA GLY A 377 21.99 -15.13 -2.20
C GLY A 377 21.46 -13.90 -2.93
N HIS A 378 20.54 -14.09 -3.89
CA HIS A 378 19.75 -13.01 -4.46
C HIS A 378 18.42 -12.77 -3.72
N GLU A 379 17.79 -11.67 -4.08
CA GLU A 379 16.38 -11.37 -3.93
C GLU A 379 15.81 -11.03 -5.32
N VAL A 380 14.49 -11.19 -5.50
CA VAL A 380 13.84 -10.97 -6.78
C VAL A 380 12.51 -10.25 -6.56
N TYR A 381 12.33 -9.08 -7.15
CA TYR A 381 10.98 -8.54 -7.36
C TYR A 381 10.39 -9.21 -8.59
N VAL A 382 9.20 -9.79 -8.45
CA VAL A 382 8.48 -10.46 -9.53
C VAL A 382 7.22 -9.70 -9.85
N LEU A 383 7.01 -9.41 -11.12
CA LEU A 383 5.75 -8.93 -11.67
C LEU A 383 5.26 -9.94 -12.71
N MET A 384 4.00 -10.35 -12.62
CA MET A 384 3.38 -11.29 -13.55
C MET A 384 2.02 -10.77 -13.98
N GLY A 385 1.58 -11.09 -15.20
CA GLY A 385 0.23 -10.81 -15.65
C GLY A 385 -0.14 -11.54 -16.93
N SER A 386 -1.31 -11.21 -17.48
CA SER A 386 -1.83 -11.87 -18.68
C SER A 386 -2.73 -10.98 -19.52
N TYR A 387 -2.66 -11.15 -20.84
CA TYR A 387 -3.37 -10.31 -21.80
C TYR A 387 -3.90 -11.07 -23.03
N GLY A 388 -4.69 -10.36 -23.84
CA GLY A 388 -5.47 -10.94 -24.92
C GLY A 388 -6.57 -11.90 -24.43
N ARG A 389 -7.19 -12.61 -25.36
CA ARG A 389 -8.24 -13.60 -25.09
C ARG A 389 -8.09 -14.78 -26.05
N GLY A 390 -8.25 -16.01 -25.54
CA GLY A 390 -8.12 -17.24 -26.32
C GLY A 390 -6.76 -17.91 -26.15
N GLY A 391 -6.70 -18.97 -25.33
CA GLY A 391 -5.55 -19.87 -25.20
C GLY A 391 -5.94 -21.31 -25.55
N THR A 392 -4.97 -22.23 -25.63
CA THR A 392 -5.20 -23.63 -26.03
C THR A 392 -4.84 -24.59 -24.90
N GLY A 393 -5.86 -25.07 -24.20
CA GLY A 393 -5.74 -26.07 -23.14
C GLY A 393 -5.86 -27.50 -23.68
N SER A 394 -6.01 -28.47 -22.78
CA SER A 394 -6.17 -29.89 -23.15
C SER A 394 -7.49 -30.18 -23.87
N SER A 395 -8.48 -29.28 -23.78
CA SER A 395 -9.75 -29.32 -24.51
C SER A 395 -9.74 -28.47 -25.80
N GLY A 396 -8.57 -27.96 -26.21
CA GLY A 396 -8.42 -27.08 -27.37
C GLY A 396 -8.53 -25.58 -27.04
N LEU A 397 -8.83 -24.78 -28.07
CA LEU A 397 -8.91 -23.31 -27.99
C LEU A 397 -10.16 -22.86 -27.20
N VAL A 398 -9.95 -22.14 -26.09
CA VAL A 398 -11.04 -21.61 -25.26
C VAL A 398 -10.79 -20.12 -24.96
N GLN A 399 -11.84 -19.30 -25.04
CA GLN A 399 -11.78 -17.85 -24.83
C GLN A 399 -12.25 -17.38 -23.44
N THR A 400 -13.10 -18.15 -22.79
CA THR A 400 -13.70 -17.85 -21.47
C THR A 400 -14.18 -19.15 -20.84
N LEU A 401 -14.03 -19.27 -19.53
CA LEU A 401 -14.62 -20.33 -18.71
C LEU A 401 -15.91 -19.83 -18.04
N ASP A 402 -16.61 -20.75 -17.36
CA ASP A 402 -17.75 -20.50 -16.49
C ASP A 402 -18.74 -19.44 -17.01
N ASN A 403 -19.40 -19.75 -18.13
CA ASN A 403 -20.43 -18.92 -18.76
C ASN A 403 -19.97 -17.50 -19.17
N GLY A 404 -18.66 -17.25 -19.22
CA GLY A 404 -18.08 -15.94 -19.55
C GLY A 404 -17.40 -15.25 -18.36
N HIS A 405 -17.57 -15.74 -17.14
CA HIS A 405 -17.10 -15.07 -15.92
C HIS A 405 -15.59 -15.10 -15.69
N VAL A 406 -14.84 -15.98 -16.36
CA VAL A 406 -13.38 -16.02 -16.30
C VAL A 406 -12.81 -15.98 -17.72
N THR A 407 -12.01 -14.96 -18.04
CA THR A 407 -11.33 -14.82 -19.33
C THR A 407 -10.15 -15.78 -19.39
N VAL A 408 -10.04 -16.54 -20.49
CA VAL A 408 -8.82 -17.30 -20.79
C VAL A 408 -7.86 -16.35 -21.51
N PRO A 409 -6.72 -15.97 -20.92
CA PRO A 409 -5.77 -15.08 -21.57
C PRO A 409 -5.12 -15.77 -22.77
N LYS A 410 -4.69 -14.98 -23.76
CA LYS A 410 -3.93 -15.50 -24.91
C LYS A 410 -2.44 -15.63 -24.60
N ARG A 411 -1.92 -14.74 -23.76
CA ARG A 411 -0.49 -14.64 -23.44
C ARG A 411 -0.27 -14.37 -21.96
N VAL A 412 0.81 -14.93 -21.41
CA VAL A 412 1.19 -14.84 -19.99
C VAL A 412 2.64 -14.40 -19.90
N TRP A 413 2.88 -13.32 -19.15
CA TRP A 413 4.19 -12.65 -19.04
C TRP A 413 4.66 -12.57 -17.60
N LYS A 414 5.98 -12.54 -17.41
CA LYS A 414 6.63 -12.39 -16.11
C LYS A 414 7.93 -11.60 -16.26
N VAL A 415 8.14 -10.65 -15.36
CA VAL A 415 9.37 -9.87 -15.22
C VAL A 415 9.98 -10.19 -13.86
N LEU A 416 11.24 -10.62 -13.87
CA LEU A 416 12.09 -10.76 -12.69
C LEU A 416 13.07 -9.59 -12.64
N VAL A 417 13.13 -8.87 -11.53
CA VAL A 417 14.19 -7.90 -11.22
C VAL A 417 15.08 -8.52 -10.15
N VAL A 418 16.17 -9.15 -10.59
CA VAL A 418 17.08 -9.94 -9.75
C VAL A 418 18.18 -9.03 -9.19
N LEU A 419 18.35 -9.03 -7.87
CA LEU A 419 19.34 -8.24 -7.12
C LEU A 419 20.11 -9.15 -6.17
N PRO A 420 21.38 -8.87 -5.82
CA PRO A 420 22.01 -9.46 -4.62
C PRO A 420 21.22 -9.05 -3.36
N ASN A 421 21.17 -9.82 -2.28
CA ASN A 421 20.48 -9.38 -1.04
C ASN A 421 21.06 -8.05 -0.51
N GLY A 422 20.20 -7.07 -0.25
CA GLY A 422 20.62 -5.73 0.18
C GLY A 422 19.49 -4.86 0.74
N ALA A 423 19.59 -3.56 0.46
CA ALA A 423 18.56 -2.55 0.74
C ALA A 423 18.81 -1.30 -0.14
N GLY A 424 17.79 -0.49 -0.38
CA GLY A 424 17.91 0.70 -1.23
C GLY A 424 17.81 0.34 -2.70
N ASP A 425 16.71 -0.28 -3.07
CA ASP A 425 16.68 -1.28 -4.14
C ASP A 425 16.54 -0.59 -5.49
N LEU A 426 15.75 0.48 -5.53
CA LEU A 426 15.71 1.47 -6.61
C LEU A 426 17.11 2.05 -6.90
N GLN A 427 17.92 2.34 -5.87
CA GLN A 427 19.29 2.85 -6.04
C GLN A 427 20.25 1.76 -6.56
N ARG A 428 20.03 0.49 -6.21
CA ARG A 428 20.85 -0.64 -6.69
C ARG A 428 20.49 -1.01 -8.13
N ILE A 429 19.22 -0.93 -8.52
CA ILE A 429 18.75 -1.08 -9.91
C ILE A 429 19.31 0.05 -10.77
N ALA A 430 19.13 1.31 -10.37
CA ALA A 430 19.70 2.47 -11.08
C ALA A 430 21.24 2.46 -11.11
N GLY A 431 21.88 1.88 -10.08
CA GLY A 431 23.32 1.62 -10.04
C GLY A 431 23.80 0.44 -10.88
N GLY A 432 22.93 -0.18 -11.70
CA GLY A 432 23.30 -1.27 -12.62
C GLY A 432 23.56 -2.62 -11.95
N GLN A 433 23.13 -2.82 -10.68
CA GLN A 433 23.32 -4.08 -9.95
C GLN A 433 22.22 -5.11 -10.23
N ALA A 434 21.15 -4.71 -10.94
CA ALA A 434 20.02 -5.56 -11.24
C ALA A 434 20.17 -6.28 -12.58
N ARG A 435 19.75 -7.55 -12.62
CA ARG A 435 19.46 -8.26 -13.87
C ARG A 435 17.94 -8.32 -14.04
N LEU A 436 17.43 -7.64 -15.07
CA LEU A 436 16.05 -7.81 -15.52
C LEU A 436 15.96 -9.07 -16.39
N ILE A 437 14.92 -9.89 -16.19
CA ILE A 437 14.57 -11.02 -17.05
C ILE A 437 13.08 -10.93 -17.33
N ALA A 438 12.71 -10.54 -18.55
CA ALA A 438 11.32 -10.49 -19.00
C ALA A 438 11.03 -11.65 -19.95
N ILE A 439 9.92 -12.36 -19.73
CA ILE A 439 9.38 -13.35 -20.68
C ILE A 439 7.93 -13.06 -21.03
N ASP A 440 7.54 -13.44 -22.25
CA ASP A 440 6.15 -13.46 -22.71
C ASP A 440 5.88 -14.79 -23.45
N THR A 441 4.97 -15.61 -22.91
CA THR A 441 4.63 -16.94 -23.42
C THR A 441 3.23 -16.99 -24.06
N PRO A 442 3.03 -17.80 -25.11
CA PRO A 442 1.68 -18.17 -25.53
C PRO A 442 1.02 -19.05 -24.46
N ASN A 443 -0.26 -18.80 -24.17
CA ASN A 443 -1.05 -19.64 -23.26
C ASN A 443 -1.57 -20.89 -23.99
N ASP A 444 -0.64 -21.75 -24.42
CA ASP A 444 -0.90 -22.80 -25.40
C ASP A 444 -0.12 -24.09 -25.06
N ASN A 445 -0.75 -25.25 -25.25
CA ASN A 445 -0.13 -26.55 -24.98
C ASN A 445 1.04 -26.91 -25.92
N SER A 446 1.26 -26.19 -27.02
CA SER A 446 2.41 -26.33 -27.93
C SER A 446 3.69 -25.61 -27.47
N VAL A 447 3.64 -24.92 -26.33
CA VAL A 447 4.78 -24.17 -25.77
C VAL A 447 5.99 -25.07 -25.47
N ASP A 448 7.18 -24.56 -25.78
CA ASP A 448 8.46 -25.22 -25.50
C ASP A 448 8.78 -25.14 -24.00
N PRO A 449 9.31 -26.21 -23.36
CA PRO A 449 9.65 -26.20 -21.93
C PRO A 449 10.80 -25.25 -21.56
N ASP A 450 11.59 -24.80 -22.54
CA ASP A 450 12.68 -23.86 -22.32
C ASP A 450 12.19 -22.40 -22.34
N TRP A 451 11.92 -21.85 -21.14
CA TRP A 451 11.45 -20.47 -20.97
C TRP A 451 12.39 -19.43 -21.59
N ALA A 452 13.68 -19.75 -21.77
CA ALA A 452 14.70 -18.88 -22.35
C ALA A 452 14.36 -18.42 -23.78
N LYS A 453 13.56 -19.22 -24.52
CA LYS A 453 13.08 -18.95 -25.89
C LYS A 453 11.98 -17.90 -25.95
N TYR A 454 11.39 -17.57 -24.80
CA TYR A 454 10.29 -16.60 -24.67
C TYR A 454 10.77 -15.28 -24.03
N ARG A 455 12.08 -15.08 -23.91
CA ARG A 455 12.67 -13.82 -23.43
C ARG A 455 12.34 -12.67 -24.38
N THR A 456 12.01 -11.53 -23.77
CA THR A 456 11.58 -10.29 -24.43
C THR A 456 12.14 -9.08 -23.67
N SER A 457 11.88 -7.87 -24.15
CA SER A 457 12.10 -6.62 -23.40
C SER A 457 10.88 -6.31 -22.51
N VAL A 458 11.05 -5.45 -21.50
CA VAL A 458 9.92 -4.96 -20.69
C VAL A 458 9.07 -4.00 -21.53
N ASP A 459 9.67 -3.11 -22.34
CA ASP A 459 8.97 -2.25 -23.31
C ASP A 459 7.94 -3.02 -24.15
N ALA A 460 8.27 -4.25 -24.57
CA ALA A 460 7.39 -5.09 -25.39
C ALA A 460 6.20 -5.64 -24.61
N ILE A 461 6.35 -5.90 -23.31
CA ILE A 461 5.24 -6.26 -22.42
C ILE A 461 4.36 -5.03 -22.19
N GLU A 462 4.94 -3.87 -21.93
CA GLU A 462 4.20 -2.61 -21.75
C GLU A 462 3.40 -2.24 -22.99
N ALA A 463 4.02 -2.21 -24.17
CA ALA A 463 3.37 -1.94 -25.44
C ALA A 463 2.22 -2.93 -25.76
N ALA A 464 2.30 -4.16 -25.24
CA ALA A 464 1.25 -5.17 -25.39
C ALA A 464 0.14 -5.11 -24.33
N THR A 465 0.33 -4.37 -23.23
CA THR A 465 -0.55 -4.39 -22.05
C THR A 465 -1.10 -3.03 -21.62
N GLY A 466 -0.44 -1.93 -21.98
CA GLY A 466 -0.74 -0.59 -21.49
C GLY A 466 -0.34 -0.36 -20.03
N LEU A 467 0.69 -1.06 -19.56
CA LEU A 467 1.25 -0.93 -18.21
C LEU A 467 2.51 -0.06 -18.20
N ASP A 468 2.82 0.49 -17.02
CA ASP A 468 4.03 1.25 -16.66
C ASP A 468 4.76 0.45 -15.54
N LEU A 469 5.47 -0.58 -15.97
CA LEU A 469 6.19 -1.53 -15.13
C LEU A 469 7.42 -0.82 -14.54
N LEU A 470 7.76 -1.17 -13.30
CA LEU A 470 8.90 -0.59 -12.57
C LEU A 470 8.82 0.96 -12.41
N SER A 471 7.60 1.52 -12.41
CA SER A 471 7.20 2.94 -12.32
C SER A 471 7.81 3.80 -11.19
N LEU A 472 8.59 3.23 -10.27
CA LEU A 472 9.36 3.98 -9.25
C LEU A 472 10.86 4.11 -9.57
N LEU A 473 11.34 3.51 -10.66
CA LEU A 473 12.66 3.76 -11.21
C LEU A 473 12.72 5.15 -11.88
N PRO A 474 13.89 5.81 -11.93
CA PRO A 474 14.08 7.00 -12.77
C PRO A 474 13.82 6.66 -14.25
N VAL A 475 13.22 7.59 -15.01
CA VAL A 475 12.87 7.37 -16.42
C VAL A 475 14.12 7.06 -17.29
N GLU A 476 15.27 7.62 -16.94
CA GLU A 476 16.56 7.32 -17.59
C GLU A 476 17.10 5.93 -17.23
N THR A 477 16.64 5.34 -16.11
CA THR A 477 16.94 3.95 -15.72
C THR A 477 15.98 3.00 -16.43
N GLN A 478 14.68 3.32 -16.45
CA GLN A 478 13.64 2.62 -17.20
C GLN A 478 14.07 2.42 -18.66
N ALA A 479 14.20 3.53 -19.41
CA ALA A 479 14.58 3.54 -20.82
C ALA A 479 15.97 2.91 -21.11
N GLN A 480 16.83 2.74 -20.11
CA GLN A 480 18.09 2.03 -20.26
C GLN A 480 18.00 0.52 -20.04
N LEU A 481 17.14 0.06 -19.12
CA LEU A 481 17.06 -1.35 -18.72
C LEU A 481 15.94 -2.10 -19.44
N GLU A 482 14.79 -1.46 -19.61
CA GLU A 482 13.54 -2.10 -20.03
C GLU A 482 13.53 -2.43 -21.52
N ALA A 483 14.23 -1.63 -22.33
CA ALA A 483 14.46 -1.87 -23.76
C ALA A 483 15.35 -3.10 -24.05
N ARG A 484 15.99 -3.70 -23.03
CA ARG A 484 16.91 -4.83 -23.21
C ARG A 484 16.19 -6.17 -23.11
N VAL A 485 16.54 -7.09 -24.02
CA VAL A 485 16.24 -8.52 -23.86
C VAL A 485 17.37 -9.16 -23.06
N ASP A 486 17.03 -9.96 -22.05
CA ASP A 486 18.04 -10.70 -21.28
C ASP A 486 18.75 -11.77 -22.12
N ALA A 487 20.08 -11.82 -21.98
CA ALA A 487 20.95 -12.81 -22.62
C ALA A 487 21.77 -13.64 -21.61
N GLY A 488 21.54 -13.47 -20.30
CA GLY A 488 22.29 -14.17 -19.26
C GLY A 488 21.95 -15.66 -19.10
N PRO A 489 22.59 -16.35 -18.13
CA PRO A 489 22.34 -17.76 -17.82
C PRO A 489 20.87 -18.04 -17.45
N THR A 490 20.36 -19.22 -17.76
CA THR A 490 18.96 -19.62 -17.51
C THR A 490 18.85 -20.85 -16.61
N ARG A 491 19.99 -21.33 -16.11
CA ARG A 491 20.26 -22.42 -15.17
C ARG A 491 21.61 -22.13 -14.50
#